data_AF-C9X4E6-F1
#
_entry.id   AF-C9X4E6-F1
#
_cell.length_a   1.000
_cell.length_b   1.000
_cell.length_c   1.000
_cell.angle_alpha   90.00
_cell.angle_beta   90.00
_cell.angle_gamma   90.00
#
_symmetry.space_group_name_H-M   'P 1'
#
loop_
_entity.id
_entity.type
_entity.pdbx_description
1 polymer ?
#
loop_
_entity_poly.entity_id
_entity_poly.type
_entity_poly.pdbx_seq_one_letter_code
_entity_poly.pdbx_strand_id
1 'polypeptide(L)'
;AQEWIETVLGAKFPPGEKYEDVLKDGTVLCQLINKLAPGSVPKINTSGGQFKLMENINSFQAAIRAYGVNDVDVFQTVDLWEQKDIAQVTNTIFALGRQTYKHPEWPGPWLGPKPSDENKREFSEE
;
A
#
# COMPACT_ATOMS: atom_id res chain seq x y z
N ALA A 1 7.52 -4.94 -5.72
CA ALA A 1 6.94 -4.08 -4.67
C ALA A 1 7.88 -2.94 -4.30
N GLN A 2 9.09 -3.20 -3.79
CA GLN A 2 10.05 -2.15 -3.39
C GLN A 2 10.25 -1.05 -4.46
N GLU A 3 10.65 -1.41 -5.68
CA GLU A 3 10.90 -0.43 -6.74
C GLU A 3 9.70 0.49 -7.02
N TRP A 4 8.48 -0.05 -6.93
CA TRP A 4 7.26 0.74 -7.10
C TRP A 4 7.07 1.72 -5.94
N ILE A 5 7.27 1.29 -4.69
CA ILE A 5 7.23 2.18 -3.51
C ILE A 5 8.25 3.31 -3.68
N GLU A 6 9.48 2.98 -4.04
CA GLU A 6 10.55 3.96 -4.24
C GLU A 6 10.21 4.97 -5.34
N THR A 7 9.61 4.50 -6.44
CA THR A 7 9.19 5.36 -7.55
C THR A 7 8.05 6.28 -7.16
N VAL A 8 7.04 5.77 -6.45
CA VAL A 8 5.90 6.57 -5.95
C VAL A 8 6.36 7.63 -4.95
N LEU A 9 7.30 7.29 -4.08
CA LEU A 9 7.83 8.22 -3.08
C LEU A 9 8.92 9.15 -3.63
N GLY A 10 9.52 8.82 -4.78
CA GLY A 10 10.66 9.52 -5.35
C GLY A 10 11.95 9.37 -4.53
N ALA A 11 12.05 8.33 -3.70
CA ALA A 11 13.17 8.09 -2.80
C ALA A 11 13.54 6.60 -2.76
N LYS A 12 14.85 6.30 -2.76
CA LYS A 12 15.36 4.93 -2.64
C LYS A 12 15.39 4.48 -1.19
N PHE A 13 15.19 3.18 -0.99
CA PHE A 13 15.39 2.57 0.31
C PHE A 13 16.88 2.65 0.71
N PRO A 14 17.19 2.72 2.01
CA PRO A 14 18.58 2.78 2.47
C PRO A 14 19.39 1.58 1.93
N PRO A 15 20.61 1.81 1.40
CA PRO A 15 21.43 0.75 0.85
C PRO A 15 21.84 -0.24 1.94
N GLY A 16 21.68 -1.53 1.67
CA GLY A 16 22.04 -2.61 2.59
C GLY A 16 20.95 -2.97 3.62
N GLU A 17 19.83 -2.25 3.66
CA GLU A 17 18.69 -2.61 4.49
C GLU A 17 17.71 -3.52 3.74
N LYS A 18 17.09 -4.45 4.48
CA LYS A 18 16.12 -5.38 3.91
C LYS A 18 14.77 -4.70 3.74
N TYR A 19 14.02 -5.17 2.76
CA TYR A 19 12.67 -4.70 2.46
C TYR A 19 11.75 -4.67 3.69
N GLU A 20 11.73 -5.75 4.46
CA GLU A 20 10.91 -5.88 5.66
C GLU A 20 11.34 -4.97 6.81
N ASP A 21 12.63 -4.67 6.93
CA ASP A 21 13.16 -3.80 7.99
C ASP A 21 12.81 -2.34 7.72
N VAL A 22 12.90 -1.90 6.45
CA VAL A 22 12.52 -0.52 6.04
C VAL A 22 11.01 -0.26 6.20
N LEU A 23 10.18 -1.29 6.03
CA LEU A 23 8.73 -1.16 6.18
C LEU A 23 8.26 -1.32 7.64
N LYS A 24 9.10 -1.90 8.51
CA LYS A 24 8.72 -2.43 9.83
C LYS A 24 8.05 -1.41 10.74
N ASP A 25 8.51 -0.16 10.72
CA ASP A 25 7.95 0.90 11.58
C ASP A 25 6.68 1.56 11.01
N GLY A 26 6.28 1.18 9.79
CA GLY A 26 5.07 1.67 9.12
C GLY A 26 5.15 3.09 8.56
N THR A 27 6.24 3.84 8.76
CA THR A 27 6.38 5.22 8.26
C THR A 27 6.33 5.26 6.73
N VAL A 28 7.11 4.41 6.06
CA VAL A 28 7.15 4.32 4.60
C VAL A 28 5.78 3.92 4.03
N LEU A 29 5.06 3.02 4.71
CA LEU A 29 3.71 2.59 4.31
C LEU A 29 2.71 3.75 4.39
N CYS A 30 2.72 4.50 5.50
CA CYS A 30 1.87 5.67 5.66
C CYS A 30 2.20 6.78 4.64
N GLN A 31 3.48 7.00 4.34
CA GLN A 31 3.90 7.93 3.30
C GLN A 31 3.41 7.50 1.92
N LEU A 32 3.48 6.20 1.62
CA LEU A 32 3.02 5.63 0.37
C LEU A 32 1.52 5.90 0.15
N ILE A 33 0.67 5.54 1.11
CA ILE A 33 -0.77 5.79 0.95
C ILE A 33 -1.10 7.28 0.92
N ASN A 34 -0.38 8.13 1.66
CA ASN A 34 -0.55 9.58 1.57
C ASN A 34 -0.11 10.18 0.23
N LYS A 35 0.76 9.51 -0.53
CA LYS A 35 1.06 9.91 -1.92
C LYS A 35 -0.05 9.54 -2.89
N LEU A 36 -0.69 8.39 -2.69
CA LEU A 36 -1.79 7.91 -3.53
C LEU A 36 -3.10 8.66 -3.22
N ALA A 37 -3.39 8.83 -1.93
CA ALA A 37 -4.55 9.53 -1.40
C ALA A 37 -4.11 10.52 -0.31
N PRO A 38 -3.92 11.80 -0.65
CA PRO A 38 -3.47 12.81 0.30
C PRO A 38 -4.37 12.91 1.54
N GLY A 39 -3.75 12.86 2.72
CA GLY A 39 -4.45 13.00 4.01
C GLY A 39 -5.04 11.71 4.59
N SER A 40 -4.82 10.55 3.95
CA SER A 40 -5.31 9.26 4.48
C SER A 40 -4.75 8.90 5.86
N VAL A 41 -3.49 9.24 6.13
CA VAL A 41 -2.85 9.08 7.44
C VAL A 41 -2.37 10.46 7.92
N PRO A 42 -3.13 11.17 8.78
CA PRO A 42 -2.81 12.55 9.15
C PRO A 42 -1.58 12.67 10.05
N LYS A 43 -1.26 11.62 10.81
CA LYS A 43 -0.14 11.59 11.74
C LYS A 43 0.68 10.32 11.55
N ILE A 44 1.97 10.49 11.29
CA ILE A 44 2.93 9.39 11.17
C ILE A 44 3.90 9.48 12.35
N ASN A 45 4.01 8.41 13.14
CA ASN A 45 4.90 8.36 14.28
C ASN A 45 6.31 7.97 13.81
N THR A 46 7.28 8.88 13.85
CA THR A 46 8.68 8.60 13.46
C THR A 46 9.60 8.26 14.63
N SER A 47 9.07 8.30 15.86
CA SER A 47 9.83 8.07 17.09
C SER A 47 8.91 7.65 18.23
N GLY A 48 9.48 6.98 19.23
CA GLY A 48 8.77 6.53 20.43
C GLY A 48 8.84 5.01 20.60
N GLY A 49 8.04 4.49 21.53
CA GLY A 49 7.98 3.06 21.80
C GLY A 49 7.34 2.25 20.67
N GLN A 50 7.60 0.95 20.67
CA GLN A 50 7.10 -0.05 19.71
C GLN A 50 5.61 0.11 19.38
N PHE A 51 4.75 0.35 20.39
CA PHE A 51 3.31 0.54 20.19
C PHE A 51 2.98 1.68 19.22
N LYS A 52 3.70 2.80 19.27
CA LYS A 52 3.46 3.95 18.37
C LYS A 52 3.82 3.64 16.92
N LEU A 53 4.86 2.81 16.71
CA LEU A 53 5.25 2.40 15.37
C LEU A 53 4.28 1.36 14.81
N MET A 54 3.79 0.44 15.65
CA MET A 54 2.67 -0.44 15.29
C MET A 54 1.39 0.33 14.94
N GLU A 55 1.11 1.47 15.58
CA GLU A 55 -0.02 2.32 15.19
C GLU A 55 0.08 2.85 13.75
N ASN A 56 1.29 3.08 13.22
CA ASN A 56 1.46 3.43 11.81
C ASN A 56 0.97 2.30 10.90
N ILE A 57 1.35 1.05 11.20
CA ILE A 57 0.91 -0.12 10.43
C ILE A 57 -0.61 -0.21 10.42
N ASN A 58 -1.25 -0.09 11.59
CA ASN A 58 -2.71 -0.12 11.70
C ASN A 58 -3.36 1.04 10.92
N SER A 59 -2.78 2.24 10.98
CA SER A 59 -3.27 3.41 10.24
C SER A 59 -3.16 3.22 8.72
N PHE A 60 -2.05 2.65 8.24
CA PHE A 60 -1.89 2.28 6.84
C PHE A 60 -2.93 1.25 6.41
N GLN A 61 -3.10 0.17 7.17
CA GLN A 61 -4.07 -0.88 6.87
C GLN A 61 -5.50 -0.32 6.82
N ALA A 62 -5.89 0.60 7.72
CA ALA A 62 -7.18 1.27 7.66
C ALA A 62 -7.31 2.16 6.42
N ALA A 63 -6.26 2.91 6.08
CA ALA A 63 -6.22 3.79 4.92
C ALA A 63 -6.36 3.04 3.59
N ILE A 64 -5.67 1.90 3.41
CA ILE A 64 -5.76 1.14 2.16
C ILE A 64 -7.12 0.44 2.00
N ARG A 65 -7.80 0.07 3.09
CA ARG A 65 -9.18 -0.42 3.05
C ARG A 65 -10.14 0.67 2.60
N ALA A 66 -9.99 1.89 3.12
CA ALA A 66 -10.76 3.04 2.68
C ALA A 66 -10.46 3.41 1.20
N TYR A 67 -9.23 3.18 0.75
CA TYR A 67 -8.83 3.29 -0.66
C TYR A 67 -9.42 2.17 -1.54
N GLY A 68 -9.95 1.11 -0.93
CA GLY A 68 -10.69 0.03 -1.59
C GLY A 68 -9.90 -1.26 -1.85
N VAL A 69 -8.77 -1.45 -1.16
CA VAL A 69 -8.14 -2.78 -1.06
C VAL A 69 -9.06 -3.70 -0.24
N ASN A 70 -9.31 -4.92 -0.74
CA ASN A 70 -10.16 -5.89 -0.05
C ASN A 70 -9.50 -6.36 1.24
N ASP A 71 -10.28 -6.54 2.31
CA ASP A 71 -9.77 -6.94 3.63
C ASP A 71 -8.98 -8.26 3.58
N VAL A 72 -9.39 -9.20 2.73
CA VAL A 72 -8.70 -10.49 2.55
C VAL A 72 -7.28 -10.34 1.97
N ASP A 73 -7.01 -9.23 1.27
CA ASP A 73 -5.69 -8.91 0.72
C ASP A 73 -4.82 -8.12 1.70
N VAL A 74 -5.36 -7.69 2.85
CA VAL A 74 -4.64 -6.85 3.84
C VAL A 74 -3.90 -7.72 4.85
N PHE A 75 -2.57 -7.57 4.88
CA PHE A 75 -1.72 -8.23 5.87
C PHE A 75 -2.05 -7.80 7.30
N GLN A 76 -1.74 -8.66 8.26
CA GLN A 76 -1.88 -8.42 9.70
C GLN A 76 -0.60 -7.83 10.29
N THR A 77 -0.69 -7.04 11.36
CA THR A 77 0.48 -6.35 11.94
C THR A 77 1.64 -7.29 12.28
N VAL A 78 1.34 -8.52 12.71
CA VAL A 78 2.32 -9.56 13.02
C VAL A 78 3.11 -10.04 11.80
N ASP A 79 2.49 -10.03 10.61
CA ASP A 79 3.10 -10.49 9.36
C ASP A 79 4.33 -9.65 9.01
N LEU A 80 4.27 -8.34 9.29
CA LEU A 80 5.37 -7.40 9.10
C LEU A 80 6.23 -7.24 10.35
N TRP A 81 5.62 -6.96 11.51
CA TRP A 81 6.36 -6.59 12.71
C TRP A 81 7.23 -7.73 13.25
N GLU A 82 6.66 -8.94 13.31
CA GLU A 82 7.36 -10.16 13.71
C GLU A 82 7.86 -10.95 12.50
N GLN A 83 7.70 -10.39 11.29
CA GLN A 83 8.11 -10.99 10.02
C GLN A 83 7.53 -12.40 9.82
N LYS A 84 6.29 -12.65 10.28
CA LYS A 84 5.65 -13.97 10.13
C LYS A 84 5.31 -14.30 8.68
N ASP A 85 4.93 -13.31 7.88
CA ASP A 85 4.54 -13.51 6.49
C ASP A 85 4.80 -12.29 5.61
N ILE A 86 6.06 -12.08 5.24
CA ILE A 86 6.47 -10.96 4.35
C ILE A 86 5.89 -11.11 2.93
N ALA A 87 5.53 -12.32 2.53
CA ALA A 87 4.83 -12.57 1.27
C ALA A 87 3.45 -11.90 1.26
N GLN A 88 2.66 -12.03 2.33
CA GLN A 88 1.37 -11.36 2.48
C GLN A 88 1.51 -9.84 2.49
N VAL A 89 2.52 -9.28 3.17
CA VAL A 89 2.82 -7.84 3.11
C VAL A 89 3.06 -7.40 1.66
N THR A 90 3.86 -8.16 0.93
CA THR A 90 4.16 -7.89 -0.48
C THR A 90 2.91 -7.97 -1.35
N ASN A 91 2.07 -8.98 -1.15
CA ASN A 91 0.80 -9.16 -1.86
C ASN A 91 -0.16 -7.99 -1.60
N THR A 92 -0.23 -7.47 -0.36
CA THR A 92 -1.01 -6.27 -0.05
C THR A 92 -0.54 -5.06 -0.84
N ILE A 93 0.78 -4.87 -0.99
CA ILE A 93 1.32 -3.77 -1.82
C ILE A 93 0.93 -3.94 -3.30
N PHE A 94 0.96 -5.16 -3.83
CA PHE A 94 0.46 -5.43 -5.18
C PHE A 94 -1.05 -5.18 -5.30
N ALA A 95 -1.84 -5.54 -4.29
CA ALA A 95 -3.28 -5.27 -4.27
C ALA A 95 -3.58 -3.76 -4.25
N LEU A 96 -2.88 -3.00 -3.40
CA LEU A 96 -2.94 -1.54 -3.37
C LEU A 96 -2.57 -0.94 -4.73
N GLY A 97 -1.46 -1.38 -5.29
CA GLY A 97 -0.99 -0.90 -6.58
C GLY A 97 -1.94 -1.21 -7.74
N ARG A 98 -2.61 -2.37 -7.74
CA ARG A 98 -3.70 -2.66 -8.68
C ARG A 98 -4.92 -1.77 -8.44
N GLN A 99 -5.23 -1.47 -7.18
CA GLN A 99 -6.38 -0.64 -6.86
C GLN A 99 -6.23 0.76 -7.45
N THR A 100 -5.01 1.29 -7.59
CA THR A 100 -4.76 2.60 -8.24
C THR A 100 -5.28 2.71 -9.67
N TYR A 101 -5.52 1.62 -10.40
CA TYR A 101 -6.16 1.67 -11.72
C TYR A 101 -7.61 2.19 -11.68
N LYS A 102 -8.27 2.11 -10.53
CA LYS A 102 -9.64 2.62 -10.31
C LYS A 102 -9.68 4.08 -9.84
N HIS A 103 -8.52 4.70 -9.66
CA HIS A 103 -8.39 6.08 -9.18
C HIS A 103 -7.93 6.96 -10.35
N PRO A 104 -8.85 7.65 -11.06
CA PRO A 104 -8.50 8.48 -12.22
C PRO A 104 -7.60 9.66 -11.85
N GLU A 105 -7.59 10.09 -10.59
CA GLU A 105 -6.68 11.11 -10.06
C GLU A 105 -5.23 10.63 -9.98
N TRP A 106 -4.97 9.32 -10.02
CA TRP A 106 -3.62 8.76 -9.96
C TRP A 106 -3.01 8.66 -11.37
N PRO A 107 -1.96 9.45 -11.70
CA PRO A 107 -1.36 9.45 -13.02
C PRO A 107 -0.38 8.29 -13.26
N GLY A 108 -0.23 7.40 -12.26
CA GLY A 108 0.82 6.40 -12.23
C GLY A 108 2.04 6.82 -11.39
N PRO A 109 3.00 5.90 -11.20
CA PRO A 109 3.07 4.57 -11.81
C PRO A 109 2.06 3.58 -11.21
N TRP A 110 1.56 2.65 -12.04
CA TRP A 110 0.77 1.52 -11.57
C TRP A 110 1.66 0.32 -11.26
N LEU A 111 1.14 -0.61 -10.46
CA LEU A 111 1.83 -1.86 -10.13
C LEU A 111 0.99 -3.06 -10.54
N GLY A 112 1.57 -3.92 -11.38
CA GLY A 112 0.91 -5.09 -11.93
C GLY A 112 0.13 -4.80 -13.21
N PRO A 113 -0.45 -5.86 -13.84
CA PRO A 113 -1.14 -5.73 -15.11
C PRO A 113 -2.38 -4.84 -14.99
N LYS A 114 -2.66 -4.06 -16.04
CA LYS A 114 -3.90 -3.28 -16.14
C LYS A 114 -5.08 -4.26 -16.12
N PRO A 115 -6.05 -4.12 -15.20
CA PRO A 115 -7.27 -4.91 -15.24
C PRO A 115 -7.99 -4.64 -16.56
N SER A 116 -8.45 -5.69 -17.24
CA SER A 116 -9.21 -5.53 -18.48
C SER A 116 -10.48 -4.73 -18.20
N ASP A 117 -10.70 -3.68 -19.00
CA ASP A 117 -11.98 -2.97 -19.01
C ASP A 117 -13.09 -3.97 -19.37
N GLU A 118 -14.02 -4.21 -18.44
CA GLU A 118 -15.21 -5.02 -18.71
C GLU A 118 -16.03 -4.29 -19.78
N ASN A 119 -16.06 -4.84 -21.00
CA ASN A 119 -16.93 -4.35 -22.06
C ASN A 119 -18.37 -4.61 -21.62
N LYS A 120 -19.02 -3.60 -21.01
CA LYS A 120 -20.48 -3.57 -20.89
C LYS A 120 -21.04 -3.51 -22.30
N ARG A 121 -21.37 -4.67 -22.87
CA ARG A 121 -22.16 -4.76 -24.08
C ARG A 121 -23.55 -4.27 -23.72
N GLU A 122 -23.85 -3.02 -24.06
CA GLU A 122 -25.23 -2.55 -24.16
C GLU A 122 -25.89 -3.34 -25.28
N PHE A 123 -26.53 -4.45 -24.92
CA PHE A 123 -27.48 -5.10 -25.82
C PHE A 123 -28.70 -4.18 -25.87
N SER A 124 -28.79 -3.39 -26.94
CA SER A 124 -30.08 -2.81 -27.31
C SER A 124 -30.97 -3.97 -27.78
N GLU A 125 -32.05 -4.22 -27.05
CA GLU A 125 -33.16 -5.06 -27.53
C GLU A 125 -33.82 -4.32 -28.70
N GLU A 126 -33.86 -4.96 -29.86
CA GLU A 126 -34.73 -4.60 -31.00
C GLU A 126 -36.09 -5.30 -30.84
#